data_AF-A0A183PW23-F1
#
_entry.id   AF-A0A183PW23-F1
#
_cell.length_a   1.000
_cell.length_b   1.000
_cell.length_c   1.000
_cell.angle_alpha   90.00
_cell.angle_beta   90.00
_cell.angle_gamma   90.00
#
_symmetry.space_group_name_H-M   'P 1'
#
loop_
_entity.id
_entity.type
_entity.pdbx_description
1 polymer ?
#
loop_
_entity_poly.entity_id
_entity_poly.type
_entity_poly.pdbx_seq_one_letter_code
_entity_poly.pdbx_strand_id
1 'polypeptide(L)'
;LYFDKVSYIGGGRPQRYSFQGCLRQIRINGIDVEWDKLDPTTRHRSIINGSCMIQDRCNPNPCKHEAPCSQTGSTFYCDCTNTGYAGAVCHQSEYFTSCSEAGLFYALQQSTINITIDMDGSGVLEPIEVTCDFTDQNTVMTMLHHDAPDDVVVDGYQAPGSYRRKLNYGRADRETLGELVRRSIECDQSLTYQCWNAKLLQLPAGGGTTYENRAWGWWVSQDGRPQFYWGGGVPGLQKCACGVEGTCTGDSLTCNCDSDGSATPPLVDTGLLQFKVSN
;
A
#
# COMPACT_ATOMS: atom_id res chain seq x y z
N LEU A 1 32.15 8.52 -66.42
CA LEU A 1 32.07 9.15 -65.09
C LEU A 1 31.86 8.05 -64.07
N TYR A 2 32.94 7.58 -63.44
CA TYR A 2 32.86 6.62 -62.35
C TYR A 2 32.55 7.43 -61.10
N PHE A 3 31.35 7.29 -60.55
CA PHE A 3 31.07 7.84 -59.23
C PHE A 3 31.58 6.82 -58.23
N ASP A 4 32.65 7.15 -57.51
CA ASP A 4 33.03 6.38 -56.33
C ASP A 4 31.83 6.36 -55.39
N LYS A 5 31.32 5.17 -55.11
CA LYS A 5 30.24 4.99 -54.14
C LYS A 5 30.84 5.28 -52.76
N VAL A 6 30.64 6.50 -52.27
CA VAL A 6 31.01 6.88 -50.90
C VAL A 6 30.00 6.26 -49.94
N SER A 7 30.48 5.36 -49.08
CA SER A 7 29.70 4.79 -47.99
C SER A 7 29.95 5.60 -46.72
N TYR A 8 28.88 6.08 -46.08
CA TYR A 8 28.96 6.74 -44.78
C TYR A 8 28.68 5.72 -43.67
N ILE A 9 29.49 5.76 -42.61
CA ILE A 9 29.31 4.92 -41.43
C ILE A 9 28.89 5.82 -40.28
N GLY A 10 27.73 5.54 -39.67
CA GLY A 10 27.23 6.30 -38.52
C GLY A 10 26.71 7.71 -38.84
N GLY A 11 26.41 8.03 -40.11
CA GLY A 11 25.83 9.31 -40.51
C GLY A 11 25.57 9.37 -42.03
N GLY A 12 25.24 10.54 -42.55
CA GLY A 12 25.01 10.73 -43.99
C GLY A 12 24.94 12.20 -44.40
N ARG A 13 24.81 12.46 -45.71
CA ARG A 13 24.52 13.79 -46.26
C ARG A 13 23.14 13.80 -46.92
N PRO A 14 22.28 14.81 -46.64
CA PRO A 14 22.47 15.87 -45.66
C PRO A 14 22.43 15.32 -44.22
N GLN A 15 23.21 15.92 -43.32
CA GLN A 15 23.25 15.53 -41.91
C GLN A 15 21.94 15.96 -41.24
N ARG A 16 20.95 15.07 -41.21
CA ARG A 16 19.75 15.23 -40.36
C ARG A 16 19.87 14.43 -39.07
N TYR A 17 20.39 13.21 -39.14
CA TYR A 17 20.61 12.34 -37.99
C TYR A 17 21.91 11.56 -38.18
N SER A 18 22.70 11.44 -37.12
CA SER A 18 23.93 10.66 -37.07
C SER A 18 23.85 9.69 -35.89
N PHE A 19 24.56 8.58 -35.99
CA PHE A 19 24.65 7.61 -34.92
C PHE A 19 25.37 8.22 -33.71
N GLN A 20 24.73 8.12 -32.54
CA GLN A 20 25.30 8.49 -31.25
C GLN A 20 25.31 7.23 -30.39
N GLY A 21 26.47 6.61 -30.29
CA GLY A 21 26.58 5.27 -29.73
C GLY A 21 28.04 4.80 -29.73
N CYS A 22 28.26 3.59 -29.25
CA CYS A 22 29.55 2.92 -29.38
C CYS A 22 29.40 1.76 -30.36
N LEU A 23 30.27 1.74 -31.37
CA LEU A 23 30.35 0.63 -32.31
C LEU A 23 31.53 -0.24 -31.91
N ARG A 24 31.26 -1.50 -31.57
CA ARG A 24 32.31 -2.47 -31.25
C ARG A 24 32.91 -3.08 -32.51
N GLN A 25 32.09 -3.29 -33.54
CA GLN A 25 32.52 -3.93 -34.79
C GLN A 25 31.66 -3.41 -35.95
N ILE A 26 32.30 -3.15 -37.08
CA ILE A 26 31.65 -2.73 -38.31
C ILE A 26 32.10 -3.68 -39.42
N ARG A 27 31.15 -4.26 -40.15
CA ARG A 27 31.40 -5.13 -41.31
C ARG A 27 30.71 -4.57 -42.54
N ILE A 28 31.44 -4.45 -43.64
CA ILE A 28 30.89 -4.04 -44.94
C ILE A 28 31.19 -5.14 -45.95
N ASN A 29 30.15 -5.70 -46.57
CA ASN A 29 30.28 -6.83 -47.51
C ASN A 29 31.07 -8.03 -46.94
N GLY A 30 30.92 -8.30 -45.63
CA GLY A 30 31.61 -9.40 -44.95
C GLY A 30 33.05 -9.11 -44.54
N ILE A 31 33.60 -7.93 -44.85
CA ILE A 31 34.95 -7.51 -44.48
C ILE A 31 34.86 -6.60 -43.24
N ASP A 32 35.67 -6.90 -42.22
CA ASP A 32 35.78 -6.05 -41.02
C ASP A 32 36.44 -4.70 -41.38
N VAL A 33 35.84 -3.61 -40.91
CA VAL A 33 36.39 -2.26 -41.08
C VAL A 33 37.44 -2.03 -40.00
N GLU A 34 38.70 -2.00 -40.40
CA GLU A 34 39.82 -1.71 -39.52
C GLU A 34 40.04 -0.20 -39.40
N TRP A 35 39.94 0.35 -38.19
CA TRP A 35 40.05 1.78 -37.92
C TRP A 35 41.32 2.41 -38.48
N ASP A 36 42.47 1.75 -38.32
CA ASP A 36 43.77 2.28 -38.74
C ASP A 36 43.94 2.32 -40.27
N LYS A 37 43.11 1.58 -41.02
CA LYS A 37 43.09 1.56 -42.49
C LYS A 37 42.16 2.61 -43.12
N LEU A 38 41.34 3.31 -42.32
CA LEU A 38 40.45 4.38 -42.81
C LEU A 38 41.23 5.67 -43.07
N ASP A 39 40.83 6.48 -44.06
CA ASP A 39 41.42 7.80 -44.31
C ASP A 39 41.21 8.75 -43.11
N PRO A 40 42.26 9.23 -42.43
CA PRO A 40 42.16 10.14 -41.29
C PRO A 40 41.42 11.45 -41.59
N THR A 41 41.51 11.95 -42.82
CA THR A 41 40.89 13.24 -43.22
C THR A 41 39.37 13.16 -43.33
N THR A 42 38.83 11.96 -43.49
CA THR A 42 37.38 11.70 -43.58
C THR A 42 36.72 11.42 -42.24
N ARG A 43 37.50 11.30 -41.15
CA ARG A 43 36.98 10.97 -39.82
C ARG A 43 36.39 12.21 -39.16
N HIS A 44 35.17 12.08 -38.62
CA HIS A 44 34.59 13.17 -37.85
C HIS A 44 35.29 13.27 -36.48
N ARG A 45 35.63 14.50 -36.05
CA ARG A 45 36.33 14.81 -34.79
C ARG A 45 35.68 14.26 -33.52
N SER A 46 34.39 13.94 -33.57
CA SER A 46 33.63 13.38 -32.44
C SER A 46 33.81 11.87 -32.26
N ILE A 47 34.49 11.18 -33.19
CA ILE A 47 34.72 9.74 -33.10
C ILE A 47 35.98 9.49 -32.28
N ILE A 48 35.84 8.74 -31.19
CA ILE A 48 36.94 8.34 -30.30
C ILE A 48 37.17 6.84 -30.48
N ASN A 49 38.39 6.43 -30.84
CA ASN A 49 38.75 5.02 -30.93
C ASN A 49 39.23 4.48 -29.58
N GLY A 50 38.91 3.21 -29.29
CA GLY A 50 39.38 2.51 -28.08
C GLY A 50 38.68 2.89 -26.78
N SER A 51 37.67 3.77 -26.80
CA SER A 51 36.89 4.14 -25.63
C SER A 51 35.41 4.35 -25.97
N CYS A 52 34.53 3.96 -25.04
CA CYS A 52 33.10 4.23 -25.09
C CYS A 52 32.75 5.10 -23.89
N MET A 53 32.56 6.39 -24.14
CA MET A 53 32.23 7.37 -23.09
C MET A 53 30.72 7.57 -22.90
N ILE A 54 29.89 6.68 -23.46
CA ILE A 54 28.44 6.71 -23.23
C ILE A 54 28.18 6.10 -21.86
N GLN A 55 27.68 6.94 -20.97
CA GLN A 55 27.18 6.51 -19.67
C GLN A 55 25.78 5.94 -19.86
N ASP A 56 25.55 4.72 -19.40
CA ASP A 56 24.20 4.19 -19.26
C ASP A 56 23.49 4.94 -18.14
N ARG A 57 22.65 5.91 -18.53
CA ARG A 57 21.89 6.78 -17.61
C ARG A 57 20.67 6.09 -17.02
N CYS A 58 20.28 4.93 -17.54
CA CYS A 58 19.16 4.14 -17.05
C CYS A 58 19.61 3.00 -16.13
N ASN A 59 20.89 2.91 -15.77
CA ASN A 59 21.41 1.89 -14.88
C ASN A 59 22.34 2.47 -13.79
N PRO A 60 21.90 2.48 -12.51
CA PRO A 60 20.58 2.04 -12.04
C PRO A 60 19.46 2.95 -12.57
N ASN A 61 18.24 2.43 -12.68
CA ASN A 61 17.09 3.19 -13.20
C ASN A 61 16.84 4.43 -12.32
N PRO A 62 16.96 5.67 -12.84
CA PRO A 62 16.74 6.88 -12.07
C PRO A 62 15.26 7.18 -11.83
N CYS A 63 14.35 6.54 -12.57
CA CYS A 63 12.92 6.77 -12.51
C CYS A 63 12.31 6.08 -11.27
N LYS A 64 11.43 6.78 -10.56
CA LYS A 64 10.71 6.26 -9.38
C LYS A 64 9.51 5.39 -9.80
N HIS A 65 8.98 4.64 -8.83
CA HIS A 65 7.79 3.77 -9.00
C HIS A 65 7.90 2.82 -10.19
N GLU A 66 9.10 2.25 -10.36
CA GLU A 66 9.43 1.28 -11.41
C GLU A 66 9.17 1.78 -12.84
N ALA A 67 9.07 3.09 -13.03
CA ALA A 67 8.76 3.69 -14.32
C ALA A 67 9.84 3.34 -15.37
N PRO A 68 9.45 3.04 -16.63
CA PRO A 68 10.39 2.74 -17.69
C PRO A 68 11.36 3.90 -17.98
N CYS A 69 12.66 3.60 -18.04
CA CYS A 69 13.69 4.55 -18.44
C CYS A 69 14.14 4.32 -19.88
N SER A 70 14.22 5.41 -20.63
CA SER A 70 14.85 5.45 -21.95
C SER A 70 15.94 6.53 -21.98
N GLN A 71 16.94 6.39 -22.85
CA GLN A 71 18.02 7.37 -22.94
C GLN A 71 18.46 7.68 -24.37
N THR A 72 19.07 8.85 -24.50
CA THR A 72 19.86 9.31 -25.64
C THR A 72 21.32 9.42 -25.20
N GLY A 73 22.25 9.76 -26.10
CA GLY A 73 23.64 9.91 -25.70
C GLY A 73 23.94 11.10 -24.78
N SER A 74 22.98 12.01 -24.54
CA SER A 74 23.16 13.16 -23.65
C SER A 74 22.23 13.15 -22.43
N THR A 75 21.02 12.60 -22.53
CA THR A 75 20.00 12.63 -21.47
C THR A 75 19.19 11.35 -21.37
N PHE A 76 18.45 11.17 -20.27
CA PHE A 76 17.44 10.13 -20.10
C PHE A 76 16.03 10.73 -19.98
N TYR A 77 15.03 9.86 -20.10
CA TYR A 77 13.62 10.18 -19.97
C TYR A 77 12.91 9.04 -19.23
N CYS A 78 12.04 9.43 -18.30
CA CYS A 78 11.18 8.52 -17.57
C CYS A 78 9.77 8.57 -18.16
N ASP A 79 9.20 7.40 -18.47
CA ASP A 79 7.78 7.29 -18.81
C ASP A 79 6.96 7.13 -17.54
N CYS A 80 6.41 8.23 -17.03
CA CYS A 80 5.60 8.21 -15.81
C CYS A 80 4.15 7.78 -16.05
N THR A 81 3.79 7.42 -17.28
CA THR A 81 2.42 6.99 -17.62
C THR A 81 2.01 5.79 -16.77
N ASN A 82 0.80 5.85 -16.21
CA ASN A 82 0.23 4.82 -15.33
C ASN A 82 0.96 4.58 -14.00
N THR A 83 1.85 5.48 -13.59
CA THR A 83 2.47 5.41 -12.25
C THR A 83 1.62 6.11 -11.19
N GLY A 84 0.81 7.10 -11.59
CA GLY A 84 0.15 8.04 -10.65
C GLY A 84 1.10 9.11 -10.11
N TYR A 85 2.28 9.24 -10.73
CA TYR A 85 3.29 10.23 -10.39
C TYR A 85 3.76 10.99 -11.63
N ALA A 86 4.25 12.20 -11.44
CA ALA A 86 4.71 13.13 -12.45
C ALA A 86 6.13 13.66 -12.14
N GLY A 87 6.59 14.56 -13.00
CA GLY A 87 7.93 15.15 -12.95
C GLY A 87 8.98 14.33 -13.69
N ALA A 88 10.18 14.90 -13.85
CA ALA A 88 11.23 14.35 -14.72
C ALA A 88 11.68 12.91 -14.37
N VAL A 89 11.46 12.49 -13.12
CA VAL A 89 11.79 11.16 -12.58
C VAL A 89 10.61 10.50 -11.86
N CYS A 90 9.38 10.94 -12.14
CA CYS A 90 8.15 10.41 -11.54
C CYS A 90 8.11 10.51 -10.00
N HIS A 91 8.58 11.62 -9.43
CA HIS A 91 8.71 11.81 -7.97
C HIS A 91 7.62 12.71 -7.36
N GLN A 92 6.69 13.20 -8.17
CA GLN A 92 5.63 14.09 -7.72
C GLN A 92 4.32 13.31 -7.76
N SER A 93 3.71 13.06 -6.62
CA SER A 93 2.41 12.37 -6.59
C SER A 93 1.34 13.20 -7.30
N GLU A 94 0.48 12.53 -8.07
CA GLU A 94 -0.73 13.13 -8.65
C GLU A 94 -1.97 12.89 -7.77
N TYR A 95 -1.82 12.14 -6.68
CA TYR A 95 -2.89 11.86 -5.73
C TYR A 95 -2.99 12.95 -4.65
N PHE A 96 -4.17 13.07 -4.04
CA PHE A 96 -4.34 13.89 -2.85
C PHE A 96 -3.67 13.23 -1.64
N THR A 97 -3.18 14.04 -0.71
CA THR A 97 -2.55 13.56 0.52
C THR A 97 -3.53 13.05 1.56
N SER A 98 -4.81 13.41 1.44
CA SER A 98 -5.89 13.01 2.35
C SER A 98 -7.27 13.27 1.76
N CYS A 99 -8.30 12.64 2.33
CA CYS A 99 -9.69 13.00 2.03
C CYS A 99 -10.00 14.47 2.38
N SER A 100 -9.38 15.02 3.43
CA SER A 100 -9.57 16.43 3.80
C SER A 100 -9.10 17.39 2.71
N GLU A 101 -7.99 17.06 2.03
CA GLU A 101 -7.51 17.82 0.87
C GLU A 101 -8.47 17.67 -0.33
N ALA A 102 -8.88 16.44 -0.64
CA ALA A 102 -9.85 16.18 -1.70
C ALA A 102 -11.19 16.91 -1.46
N GLY A 103 -11.61 17.02 -0.20
CA GLY A 103 -12.82 17.72 0.23
C GLY A 103 -12.83 19.20 -0.17
N LEU A 104 -11.68 19.86 -0.25
CA LEU A 104 -11.57 21.26 -0.72
C LEU A 104 -12.10 21.45 -2.15
N PHE A 105 -12.11 20.38 -2.96
CA PHE A 105 -12.53 20.41 -4.35
C PHE A 105 -13.89 19.75 -4.56
N TYR A 106 -14.15 18.63 -3.86
CA TYR A 106 -15.29 17.76 -4.16
C TYR A 106 -16.44 17.83 -3.16
N ALA A 107 -16.24 18.31 -1.93
CA ALA A 107 -17.26 18.23 -0.88
C ALA A 107 -18.57 18.97 -1.21
N LEU A 108 -18.51 20.02 -2.04
CA LEU A 108 -19.71 20.75 -2.48
C LEU A 108 -20.47 20.07 -3.63
N GLN A 109 -19.86 19.06 -4.27
CA GLN A 109 -20.39 18.41 -5.47
C GLN A 109 -20.84 16.97 -5.20
N GLN A 110 -20.17 16.28 -4.28
CA GLN A 110 -20.40 14.88 -3.96
C GLN A 110 -20.37 14.69 -2.46
N SER A 111 -21.31 13.91 -1.92
CA SER A 111 -21.31 13.54 -0.51
C SER A 111 -20.26 12.49 -0.20
N THR A 112 -19.98 11.59 -1.14
CA THR A 112 -18.96 10.56 -1.02
C THR A 112 -18.20 10.38 -2.34
N ILE A 113 -16.91 10.09 -2.27
CA ILE A 113 -16.07 9.77 -3.43
C ILE A 113 -15.11 8.62 -3.11
N ASN A 114 -14.85 7.75 -4.07
CA ASN A 114 -13.79 6.74 -3.97
C ASN A 114 -12.57 7.27 -4.72
N ILE A 115 -11.45 7.43 -4.03
CA ILE A 115 -10.22 7.97 -4.60
C ILE A 115 -8.99 7.25 -4.05
N THR A 116 -7.89 7.35 -4.77
CA THR A 116 -6.57 7.01 -4.25
C THR A 116 -5.98 8.22 -3.55
N ILE A 117 -5.46 8.02 -2.34
CA ILE A 117 -4.67 9.01 -1.60
C ILE A 117 -3.24 8.52 -1.43
N ASP A 118 -2.32 9.47 -1.35
CA ASP A 118 -0.90 9.22 -1.14
C ASP A 118 -0.38 10.13 -0.02
N MET A 119 -0.24 9.55 1.17
CA MET A 119 0.02 10.30 2.39
C MET A 119 1.44 10.89 2.47
N ASP A 120 2.42 10.30 1.79
CA ASP A 120 3.82 10.73 1.85
C ASP A 120 4.44 11.03 0.48
N GLY A 121 3.67 10.92 -0.59
CA GLY A 121 4.12 11.25 -1.94
C GLY A 121 5.06 10.17 -2.47
N SER A 122 6.29 10.56 -2.83
CA SER A 122 7.34 9.59 -3.18
C SER A 122 8.12 9.10 -1.96
N GLY A 123 7.41 8.95 -0.84
CA GLY A 123 7.96 8.39 0.38
C GLY A 123 8.04 6.87 0.32
N VAL A 124 7.81 6.21 1.44
CA VAL A 124 7.91 4.75 1.56
C VAL A 124 6.56 4.07 1.58
N LEU A 125 5.47 4.83 1.78
CA LEU A 125 4.12 4.30 1.80
C LEU A 125 3.57 4.23 0.37
N GLU A 126 2.87 3.16 0.07
CA GLU A 126 2.17 3.02 -1.20
C GLU A 126 0.84 3.80 -1.16
N PRO A 127 0.39 4.37 -2.30
CA PRO A 127 -0.93 4.97 -2.38
C PRO A 127 -2.06 3.96 -2.11
N ILE A 128 -3.10 4.40 -1.39
CA ILE A 128 -4.23 3.56 -0.99
C ILE A 128 -5.56 4.09 -1.50
N GLU A 129 -6.44 3.17 -1.90
CA GLU A 129 -7.81 3.49 -2.26
C GLU A 129 -8.66 3.62 -0.99
N VAL A 130 -9.40 4.73 -0.89
CA VAL A 130 -10.26 5.05 0.25
C VAL A 130 -11.60 5.60 -0.25
N THR A 131 -12.61 5.47 0.59
CA THR A 131 -13.86 6.21 0.43
C THR A 131 -13.79 7.46 1.30
N CYS A 132 -13.83 8.63 0.69
CA CYS A 132 -13.97 9.90 1.39
C CYS A 132 -15.44 10.24 1.54
N ASP A 133 -15.87 10.54 2.77
CA ASP A 133 -17.23 10.95 3.08
C ASP A 133 -17.23 12.38 3.64
N PHE A 134 -18.01 13.23 2.98
CA PHE A 134 -18.18 14.66 3.20
C PHE A 134 -19.62 15.01 3.61
N THR A 135 -20.42 14.02 4.01
CA THR A 135 -21.84 14.20 4.34
C THR A 135 -22.03 15.13 5.53
N ASP A 136 -21.12 15.10 6.51
CA ASP A 136 -21.05 16.09 7.58
C ASP A 136 -20.16 17.27 7.16
N GLN A 137 -20.70 18.49 7.24
CA GLN A 137 -19.99 19.71 6.86
C GLN A 137 -18.81 20.04 7.79
N ASN A 138 -18.78 19.47 8.99
CA ASN A 138 -17.74 19.73 9.98
C ASN A 138 -16.67 18.64 10.04
N THR A 139 -16.95 17.46 9.48
CA THR A 139 -16.05 16.30 9.59
C THR A 139 -15.89 15.62 8.24
N VAL A 140 -14.63 15.38 7.86
CA VAL A 140 -14.28 14.60 6.67
C VAL A 140 -13.84 13.23 7.13
N MET A 141 -14.56 12.20 6.72
CA MET A 141 -14.26 10.82 7.08
C MET A 141 -13.46 10.15 5.97
N THR A 142 -12.40 9.45 6.36
CA THR A 142 -11.64 8.55 5.48
C THR A 142 -11.99 7.12 5.86
N MET A 143 -12.72 6.42 4.99
CA MET A 143 -13.13 5.04 5.22
C MET A 143 -12.27 4.08 4.39
N LEU A 144 -11.75 3.05 5.06
CA LEU A 144 -10.98 1.99 4.44
C LEU A 144 -11.72 0.65 4.65
N HIS A 145 -12.07 -0.01 3.56
CA HIS A 145 -12.79 -1.27 3.60
C HIS A 145 -11.84 -2.47 3.69
N HIS A 146 -12.26 -3.52 4.38
CA HIS A 146 -11.57 -4.81 4.40
C HIS A 146 -12.33 -5.90 3.65
N ASP A 147 -11.68 -7.02 3.39
CA ASP A 147 -12.17 -8.19 2.65
C ASP A 147 -13.18 -9.08 3.41
N ALA A 148 -13.81 -8.55 4.46
CA ALA A 148 -14.68 -9.33 5.35
C ALA A 148 -15.96 -8.59 5.77
N PRO A 149 -16.76 -8.05 4.84
CA PRO A 149 -17.92 -7.23 5.18
C PRO A 149 -19.07 -8.02 5.82
N ASP A 150 -19.15 -9.32 5.55
CA ASP A 150 -20.25 -10.18 5.99
C ASP A 150 -19.87 -11.10 7.15
N ASP A 151 -20.89 -11.49 7.92
CA ASP A 151 -20.79 -12.48 9.00
C ASP A 151 -20.30 -13.84 8.46
N VAL A 152 -19.37 -14.48 9.18
CA VAL A 152 -18.89 -15.82 8.88
C VAL A 152 -19.20 -16.75 10.04
N VAL A 153 -19.91 -17.84 9.74
CA VAL A 153 -20.18 -18.90 10.72
C VAL A 153 -18.91 -19.70 10.97
N VAL A 154 -18.54 -19.84 12.24
CA VAL A 154 -17.34 -20.56 12.69
C VAL A 154 -17.77 -21.68 13.63
N ASP A 155 -17.41 -22.91 13.29
CA ASP A 155 -17.67 -24.12 14.09
C ASP A 155 -16.46 -25.07 14.01
N GLY A 156 -16.28 -25.95 15.00
CA GLY A 156 -15.17 -26.89 15.08
C GLY A 156 -13.89 -26.37 15.75
N TYR A 157 -13.90 -25.13 16.27
CA TYR A 157 -12.73 -24.43 16.83
C TYR A 157 -12.87 -24.16 18.34
N GLN A 158 -12.99 -25.24 19.13
CA GLN A 158 -13.32 -25.16 20.56
C GLN A 158 -12.17 -24.64 21.45
N ALA A 159 -10.91 -24.73 21.00
CA ALA A 159 -9.78 -24.29 21.79
C ALA A 159 -9.58 -22.76 21.66
N PRO A 160 -9.12 -22.05 22.72
CA PRO A 160 -8.84 -20.62 22.66
C PRO A 160 -7.94 -20.25 21.48
N GLY A 161 -8.36 -19.26 20.69
CA GLY A 161 -7.60 -18.77 19.53
C GLY A 161 -7.32 -19.80 18.42
N SER A 162 -8.05 -20.93 18.40
CA SER A 162 -7.88 -21.98 17.38
C SER A 162 -8.45 -21.58 16.01
N TYR A 163 -9.47 -20.72 15.98
CA TYR A 163 -9.85 -19.99 14.78
C TYR A 163 -9.13 -18.64 14.72
N ARG A 164 -8.60 -18.29 13.54
CA ARG A 164 -7.91 -17.02 13.30
C ARG A 164 -8.29 -16.49 11.93
N ARG A 165 -8.66 -15.21 11.86
CA ARG A 165 -8.92 -14.50 10.60
C ARG A 165 -8.11 -13.22 10.57
N LYS A 166 -7.29 -13.05 9.54
CA LYS A 166 -6.57 -11.81 9.27
C LYS A 166 -7.39 -10.99 8.29
N LEU A 167 -7.71 -9.76 8.65
CA LEU A 167 -8.39 -8.81 7.77
C LEU A 167 -7.38 -8.25 6.75
N ASN A 168 -7.78 -8.19 5.49
CA ASN A 168 -7.01 -7.55 4.42
C ASN A 168 -7.68 -6.24 4.02
N TYR A 169 -6.93 -5.13 4.09
CA TYR A 169 -7.37 -3.78 3.72
C TYR A 169 -6.85 -3.37 2.33
N GLY A 170 -6.70 -4.34 1.42
CA GLY A 170 -6.21 -4.11 0.07
C GLY A 170 -4.72 -3.78 0.07
N ARG A 171 -4.36 -2.61 -0.46
CA ARG A 171 -2.98 -2.13 -0.55
C ARG A 171 -2.45 -1.50 0.75
N ALA A 172 -3.33 -1.21 1.69
CA ALA A 172 -2.94 -0.63 2.97
C ALA A 172 -2.27 -1.68 3.86
N ASP A 173 -0.94 -1.66 3.89
CA ASP A 173 -0.14 -2.46 4.80
C ASP A 173 -0.17 -1.91 6.23
N ARG A 174 0.56 -2.57 7.14
CA ARG A 174 0.55 -2.23 8.56
C ARG A 174 1.09 -0.82 8.81
N GLU A 175 2.12 -0.42 8.08
CA GLU A 175 2.78 0.87 8.16
C GLU A 175 1.82 1.97 7.68
N THR A 176 1.17 1.74 6.54
CA THR A 176 0.19 2.66 5.95
C THR A 176 -1.04 2.84 6.83
N LEU A 177 -1.59 1.74 7.38
CA LEU A 177 -2.68 1.80 8.36
C LEU A 177 -2.29 2.59 9.60
N GLY A 178 -1.07 2.39 10.09
CA GLY A 178 -0.54 3.14 11.23
C GLY A 178 -0.45 4.63 10.98
N GLU A 179 0.06 5.01 9.81
CA GLU A 179 0.16 6.41 9.44
C GLU A 179 -1.21 7.06 9.29
N LEU A 180 -2.18 6.35 8.70
CA LEU A 180 -3.55 6.82 8.60
C LEU A 180 -4.15 7.09 9.99
N VAL A 181 -4.06 6.12 10.91
CA VAL A 181 -4.55 6.27 12.30
C VAL A 181 -3.84 7.41 13.04
N ARG A 182 -2.53 7.56 12.83
CA ARG A 182 -1.68 8.60 13.45
C ARG A 182 -2.06 10.01 12.98
N ARG A 183 -2.42 10.17 11.71
CA ARG A 183 -2.82 11.46 11.12
C ARG A 183 -4.26 11.83 11.41
N SER A 184 -5.14 10.85 11.62
CA SER A 184 -6.53 11.12 11.97
C SER A 184 -6.64 11.74 13.36
N ILE A 185 -7.71 12.47 13.63
CA ILE A 185 -8.03 12.96 15.00
C ILE A 185 -8.62 11.79 15.79
N GLU A 186 -9.62 11.11 15.21
CA GLU A 186 -10.29 9.94 15.77
C GLU A 186 -10.20 8.77 14.78
N CYS A 187 -10.33 7.54 15.27
CA CYS A 187 -10.41 6.35 14.44
C CYS A 187 -11.22 5.30 15.19
N ASP A 188 -12.20 4.73 14.52
CA ASP A 188 -13.04 3.68 15.05
C ASP A 188 -13.16 2.51 14.07
N GLN A 189 -13.31 1.31 14.64
CA GLN A 189 -13.65 0.11 13.90
C GLN A 189 -14.76 -0.64 14.63
N SER A 190 -15.83 -0.98 13.92
CA SER A 190 -16.93 -1.78 14.47
C SER A 190 -16.61 -3.27 14.47
N LEU A 191 -16.83 -3.92 15.60
CA LEU A 191 -16.72 -5.37 15.77
C LEU A 191 -18.06 -5.93 16.24
N THR A 192 -18.47 -7.05 15.65
CA THR A 192 -19.64 -7.82 16.08
C THR A 192 -19.25 -9.28 16.24
N TYR A 193 -19.63 -9.87 17.37
CA TYR A 193 -19.49 -11.29 17.65
C TYR A 193 -20.85 -11.86 18.03
N GLN A 194 -21.35 -12.77 17.20
CA GLN A 194 -22.58 -13.52 17.46
C GLN A 194 -22.21 -14.94 17.88
N CYS A 195 -22.83 -15.45 18.93
CA CYS A 195 -22.43 -16.71 19.52
C CYS A 195 -23.62 -17.60 19.92
N TRP A 196 -23.36 -18.90 19.91
CA TRP A 196 -24.21 -19.91 20.52
C TRP A 196 -23.32 -20.91 21.26
N ASN A 197 -23.39 -20.91 22.59
CA ASN A 197 -22.53 -21.71 23.47
C ASN A 197 -21.02 -21.52 23.20
N ALA A 198 -20.62 -20.30 22.81
CA ALA A 198 -19.23 -19.95 22.52
C ALA A 198 -18.81 -18.72 23.33
N LYS A 199 -17.92 -18.94 24.30
CA LYS A 199 -17.41 -17.90 25.21
C LYS A 199 -16.42 -16.97 24.50
N LEU A 200 -16.29 -15.75 25.00
CA LEU A 200 -15.43 -14.70 24.42
C LEU A 200 -14.33 -14.27 25.42
N LEU A 201 -14.66 -13.47 26.44
CA LEU A 201 -13.66 -12.87 27.34
C LEU A 201 -13.58 -13.54 28.72
N GLN A 202 -14.53 -14.42 29.06
CA GLN A 202 -14.49 -15.13 30.33
C GLN A 202 -13.19 -15.94 30.46
N LEU A 203 -12.61 -15.92 31.66
CA LEU A 203 -11.42 -16.72 31.96
C LEU A 203 -11.74 -18.22 31.78
N PRO A 204 -11.01 -18.96 30.92
CA PRO A 204 -11.15 -20.40 30.80
C PRO A 204 -10.91 -21.12 32.13
N ALA A 205 -11.55 -22.26 32.37
CA ALA A 205 -11.31 -23.06 33.56
C ALA A 205 -9.84 -23.52 33.62
N GLY A 206 -9.13 -23.19 34.70
CA GLY A 206 -7.68 -23.40 34.81
C GLY A 206 -6.82 -22.48 33.93
N GLY A 207 -7.43 -21.46 33.32
CA GLY A 207 -6.78 -20.43 32.51
C GLY A 207 -6.12 -19.32 33.35
N GLY A 208 -5.55 -18.34 32.67
CA GLY A 208 -4.81 -17.22 33.27
C GLY A 208 -3.35 -17.54 33.65
N THR A 209 -2.84 -18.70 33.22
CA THR A 209 -1.45 -19.12 33.45
C THR A 209 -0.52 -18.79 32.29
N THR A 210 -1.06 -18.56 31.10
CA THR A 210 -0.35 -18.13 29.90
C THR A 210 -1.08 -16.96 29.24
N TYR A 211 -0.43 -16.31 28.28
CA TYR A 211 -1.07 -15.19 27.57
C TYR A 211 -2.27 -15.67 26.73
N GLU A 212 -2.15 -16.83 26.09
CA GLU A 212 -3.18 -17.38 25.17
C GLU A 212 -4.38 -18.02 25.91
N ASN A 213 -4.27 -18.30 27.20
CA ASN A 213 -5.37 -18.87 28.00
C ASN A 213 -6.04 -17.85 28.93
N ARG A 214 -5.84 -16.56 28.66
CA ARG A 214 -6.45 -15.47 29.44
C ARG A 214 -7.93 -15.23 29.09
N ALA A 215 -8.33 -15.59 27.87
CA ALA A 215 -9.69 -15.50 27.35
C ALA A 215 -9.92 -16.61 26.31
N TRP A 216 -11.16 -16.80 25.87
CA TRP A 216 -11.48 -17.73 24.77
C TRP A 216 -11.24 -17.11 23.39
N GLY A 217 -11.45 -15.79 23.26
CA GLY A 217 -11.19 -15.00 22.06
C GLY A 217 -10.64 -13.62 22.37
N TRP A 218 -10.01 -13.01 21.37
CA TRP A 218 -9.41 -11.67 21.43
C TRP A 218 -9.21 -11.14 20.02
N TRP A 219 -9.13 -9.82 19.87
CA TRP A 219 -8.62 -9.20 18.65
C TRP A 219 -7.11 -8.92 18.80
N VAL A 220 -6.41 -8.69 17.69
CA VAL A 220 -4.97 -8.39 17.70
C VAL A 220 -4.77 -7.00 17.15
N SER A 221 -4.12 -6.13 17.91
CA SER A 221 -3.82 -4.77 17.48
C SER A 221 -2.79 -4.73 16.36
N GLN A 222 -2.70 -3.57 15.71
CA GLN A 222 -1.75 -3.33 14.64
C GLN A 222 -0.32 -3.71 15.04
N ASP A 223 0.07 -3.55 16.32
CA ASP A 223 1.40 -3.90 16.81
C ASP A 223 1.65 -5.41 17.00
N GLY A 224 0.68 -6.25 16.64
CA GLY A 224 0.71 -7.70 16.82
C GLY A 224 0.36 -8.12 18.25
N ARG A 225 -0.10 -7.20 19.10
CA ARG A 225 -0.47 -7.53 20.48
C ARG A 225 -1.93 -7.97 20.57
N PRO A 226 -2.20 -9.19 21.04
CA PRO A 226 -3.55 -9.59 21.46
C PRO A 226 -4.15 -8.66 22.54
N GLN A 227 -5.41 -8.30 22.36
CA GLN A 227 -6.17 -7.35 23.17
C GLN A 227 -7.38 -8.04 23.80
N PHE A 228 -7.44 -8.01 25.13
CA PHE A 228 -8.50 -8.64 25.91
C PHE A 228 -9.53 -7.61 26.34
N TYR A 229 -10.23 -7.05 25.37
CA TYR A 229 -11.47 -6.30 25.54
C TYR A 229 -12.19 -6.33 24.18
N TRP A 230 -13.50 -6.11 24.17
CA TRP A 230 -14.27 -6.09 22.92
C TRP A 230 -14.78 -4.69 22.60
N GLY A 231 -15.48 -4.53 21.48
CA GLY A 231 -16.12 -3.26 21.10
C GLY A 231 -16.91 -2.64 22.25
N GLY A 232 -16.72 -1.33 22.48
CA GLY A 232 -17.31 -0.59 23.60
C GLY A 232 -16.77 -0.94 24.99
N GLY A 233 -15.85 -1.90 25.10
CA GLY A 233 -15.09 -2.18 26.32
C GLY A 233 -13.94 -1.18 26.54
N VAL A 234 -13.35 -1.20 27.73
CA VAL A 234 -12.19 -0.37 28.09
C VAL A 234 -10.91 -1.22 28.13
N PRO A 235 -9.80 -0.79 27.52
CA PRO A 235 -8.52 -1.48 27.58
C PRO A 235 -8.12 -1.84 29.00
N GLY A 236 -7.75 -3.10 29.21
CA GLY A 236 -7.31 -3.62 30.51
C GLY A 236 -8.43 -4.13 31.43
N LEU A 237 -9.72 -3.88 31.12
CA LEU A 237 -10.84 -4.37 31.94
C LEU A 237 -11.30 -5.79 31.61
N GLN A 238 -10.91 -6.36 30.47
CA GLN A 238 -11.37 -7.69 30.04
C GLN A 238 -12.90 -7.82 29.97
N LYS A 239 -13.53 -6.82 29.36
CA LYS A 239 -14.98 -6.68 29.25
C LYS A 239 -15.39 -6.23 27.85
N CYS A 240 -16.59 -6.61 27.45
CA CYS A 240 -17.34 -6.01 26.36
C CYS A 240 -18.13 -4.79 26.87
N ALA A 241 -18.82 -4.06 25.97
CA ALA A 241 -19.69 -2.94 26.33
C ALA A 241 -20.65 -3.27 27.49
N CYS A 242 -21.41 -4.36 27.39
CA CYS A 242 -22.36 -4.75 28.43
C CYS A 242 -21.69 -5.04 29.78
N GLY A 243 -20.45 -5.53 29.78
CA GLY A 243 -19.71 -5.85 31.00
C GLY A 243 -19.22 -4.60 31.72
N VAL A 244 -18.93 -3.53 30.97
CA VAL A 244 -18.63 -2.20 31.52
C VAL A 244 -19.90 -1.57 32.11
N GLU A 245 -21.02 -1.66 31.39
CA GLU A 245 -22.29 -1.06 31.79
C GLU A 245 -23.05 -1.85 32.86
N GLY A 246 -22.72 -3.12 33.07
CA GLY A 246 -23.47 -4.02 33.95
C GLY A 246 -24.82 -4.46 33.37
N THR A 247 -24.92 -4.50 32.04
CA THR A 247 -26.16 -4.75 31.29
C THR A 247 -26.15 -6.10 30.55
N CYS A 248 -25.16 -6.96 30.82
CA CYS A 248 -25.05 -8.25 30.14
C CYS A 248 -26.24 -9.18 30.43
N THR A 249 -26.50 -10.09 29.50
CA THR A 249 -27.52 -11.13 29.62
C THR A 249 -27.14 -12.14 30.71
N GLY A 250 -28.15 -12.61 31.47
CA GLY A 250 -27.96 -13.57 32.56
C GLY A 250 -27.10 -13.00 33.69
N ASP A 251 -26.21 -13.84 34.23
CA ASP A 251 -25.30 -13.46 35.32
C ASP A 251 -23.89 -13.13 34.80
N SER A 252 -23.73 -12.89 33.50
CA SER A 252 -22.42 -12.61 32.91
C SER A 252 -21.86 -11.26 33.36
N LEU A 253 -20.57 -11.24 33.73
CA LEU A 253 -19.85 -10.04 34.18
C LEU A 253 -18.89 -9.47 33.12
N THR A 254 -18.71 -10.17 32.01
CA THR A 254 -17.70 -9.84 30.98
C THR A 254 -18.35 -9.45 29.66
N CYS A 255 -19.14 -10.34 29.06
CA CYS A 255 -19.75 -10.20 27.75
C CYS A 255 -21.06 -11.00 27.66
N ASN A 256 -21.98 -10.66 26.77
CA ASN A 256 -23.21 -11.43 26.58
C ASN A 256 -22.88 -12.89 26.24
N CYS A 257 -21.94 -13.11 25.33
CA CYS A 257 -21.49 -14.44 24.90
C CYS A 257 -20.80 -15.29 25.98
N ASP A 258 -20.48 -14.69 27.13
CA ASP A 258 -19.93 -15.40 28.28
C ASP A 258 -21.02 -15.92 29.24
N SER A 259 -22.30 -15.62 28.99
CA SER A 259 -23.41 -16.17 29.77
C SER A 259 -23.56 -17.67 29.54
N ASP A 260 -23.74 -18.43 30.62
CA ASP A 260 -24.07 -19.85 30.54
C ASP A 260 -25.53 -20.03 30.07
N GLY A 261 -25.78 -20.99 29.15
CA GLY A 261 -27.12 -21.52 28.89
C GLY A 261 -28.14 -20.55 28.28
N SER A 262 -27.82 -19.87 27.17
CA SER A 262 -28.79 -19.02 26.46
C SER A 262 -30.03 -19.80 26.01
N ALA A 263 -31.21 -19.37 26.48
CA ALA A 263 -32.50 -19.92 26.03
C ALA A 263 -32.92 -19.38 24.64
N THR A 264 -32.30 -18.29 24.18
CA THR A 264 -32.61 -17.61 22.90
C THR A 264 -31.30 -17.21 22.18
N PRO A 265 -30.57 -18.16 21.57
CA PRO A 265 -29.41 -17.84 20.74
C PRO A 265 -29.82 -17.16 19.41
N PRO A 266 -28.90 -16.42 18.75
CA PRO A 266 -27.54 -16.11 19.20
C PRO A 266 -27.52 -14.97 20.22
N LEU A 267 -26.56 -15.02 21.17
CA LEU A 267 -26.20 -13.84 21.94
C LEU A 267 -25.23 -12.98 21.11
N VAL A 268 -25.18 -11.68 21.39
CA VAL A 268 -24.43 -10.72 20.57
C VAL A 268 -23.62 -9.77 21.45
N ASP A 269 -22.35 -9.62 21.10
CA ASP A 269 -21.47 -8.58 21.61
C ASP A 269 -21.00 -7.71 20.44
N THR A 270 -21.41 -6.45 20.42
CA THR A 270 -21.04 -5.48 19.38
C THR A 270 -20.52 -4.18 20.00
N GLY A 271 -19.67 -3.46 19.27
CA GLY A 271 -19.27 -2.11 19.63
C GLY A 271 -18.05 -1.63 18.84
N LEU A 272 -17.61 -0.42 19.16
CA LEU A 272 -16.50 0.24 18.48
C LEU A 272 -15.18 0.05 19.23
N LEU A 273 -14.10 -0.17 18.48
CA LEU A 273 -12.73 -0.02 18.93
C LEU A 273 -12.27 1.41 18.63
N GLN A 274 -12.14 2.26 19.65
CA GLN A 274 -11.86 3.70 19.46
C GLN A 274 -10.54 4.17 20.09
N PHE A 275 -9.84 3.28 20.80
CA PHE A 275 -8.61 3.63 21.50
C PHE A 275 -7.41 3.56 20.56
N LYS A 276 -6.80 4.72 20.31
CA LYS A 276 -5.50 4.80 19.64
C LYS A 276 -4.43 4.26 20.58
N VAL A 277 -3.60 3.36 20.08
CA VAL A 277 -2.40 2.95 20.80
C VAL A 277 -1.42 4.12 20.73
N SER A 278 -1.28 4.86 21.83
CA SER A 278 -0.25 5.89 21.95
C SER A 278 1.12 5.20 21.93
N ASN A 279 1.93 5.46 20.90
CA ASN A 279 3.36 5.15 20.91
C ASN A 279 4.10 6.15 21.80
#